data_AF-H7FTI1-F1
#
_entry.id   AF-H7FTI1-F1
#
_cell.length_a   1.000
_cell.length_b   1.000
_cell.length_c   1.000
_cell.angle_alpha   90.00
_cell.angle_beta   90.00
_cell.angle_gamma   90.00
#
_symmetry.space_group_name_H-M   'P 1'
#
loop_
_entity.id
_entity.type
_entity.pdbx_description
1 polymer ?
#
loop_
_entity_poly.entity_id
_entity_poly.type
_entity_poly.pdbx_seq_one_letter_code
_entity_poly.pdbx_strand_id
1 'polypeptide(L)'
;MMKYISLIVLFLIMSCGNKEDIVLPKADRTIVSNIEDHSPIYIFFRTNEKDTLAEVNRKNSIITTNWIFNIDKRLPLRIVIPEVMKLQDKKRKEKAHKNEKAENYYSYADSIGKNMAFIPFTKVYYKLEKPIGISIFFNKKNEILVDHVIVKQDELDNYLKKMADNSNRYQLCFDEEMSFDSYVKNIIFLHSIKLQTTENFIF
;
A
#
# COMPACT_ATOMS: atom_id res chain seq x y z
N MET A 1 -38.64 -9.62 -43.44
CA MET A 1 -37.38 -9.01 -42.99
C MET A 1 -37.63 -8.34 -41.64
N MET A 2 -37.52 -9.07 -40.51
CA MET A 2 -37.59 -8.52 -39.13
C MET A 2 -37.51 -9.59 -38.01
N LYS A 3 -37.09 -10.84 -38.27
CA LYS A 3 -37.02 -11.90 -37.25
C LYS A 3 -35.64 -12.08 -36.59
N TYR A 4 -34.58 -11.49 -37.15
CA TYR A 4 -33.21 -11.66 -36.64
C TYR A 4 -32.71 -10.50 -35.76
N ILE A 5 -33.45 -9.39 -35.69
CA ILE A 5 -33.06 -8.21 -34.89
C ILE A 5 -33.21 -8.52 -33.39
N SER A 6 -34.20 -9.34 -33.01
CA SER A 6 -34.41 -9.76 -31.62
C SER A 6 -33.28 -10.62 -31.05
N LEU A 7 -32.48 -11.29 -31.89
CA LEU A 7 -31.40 -12.17 -31.44
C LEU A 7 -30.12 -11.39 -31.11
N ILE A 8 -29.91 -10.22 -31.72
CA ILE A 8 -28.75 -9.35 -31.50
C ILE A 8 -28.87 -8.59 -30.17
N VAL A 9 -30.09 -8.26 -29.75
CA VAL A 9 -30.34 -7.56 -28.47
C VAL A 9 -30.10 -8.48 -27.26
N LEU A 10 -30.24 -9.80 -27.41
CA LEU A 10 -30.05 -10.76 -26.32
C LEU A 10 -28.57 -10.98 -25.94
N PHE A 11 -27.62 -10.68 -26.85
CA PHE A 11 -26.18 -10.79 -26.58
C PHE A 11 -25.59 -9.57 -25.86
N LEU A 12 -26.32 -8.45 -25.73
CA LEU A 12 -25.80 -7.22 -25.12
C LEU A 12 -25.96 -7.17 -23.59
N ILE A 13 -26.70 -8.10 -22.98
CA ILE A 13 -27.02 -8.08 -21.54
C ILE A 13 -26.15 -9.02 -20.68
N MET A 14 -25.21 -9.76 -21.27
CA MET A 14 -24.27 -10.64 -20.54
C MET A 14 -22.90 -10.01 -20.30
N SER A 15 -22.84 -8.70 -20.03
CA SER A 15 -21.67 -8.10 -19.38
C SER A 15 -22.00 -7.75 -17.94
N CYS A 16 -22.43 -8.75 -17.16
CA CYS A 16 -22.14 -8.75 -15.74
C CYS A 16 -20.68 -9.18 -15.59
N GLY A 17 -19.75 -8.30 -15.95
CA GLY A 17 -18.39 -8.40 -15.45
C GLY A 17 -18.49 -8.33 -13.94
N ASN A 18 -17.99 -9.36 -13.24
CA ASN A 18 -17.94 -9.39 -11.78
C ASN A 18 -17.44 -8.02 -11.30
N LYS A 19 -18.32 -7.23 -10.66
CA LYS A 19 -17.90 -5.98 -10.03
C LYS A 19 -17.05 -6.39 -8.84
N GLU A 20 -15.75 -6.40 -9.07
CA GLU A 20 -14.78 -6.73 -8.05
C GLU A 20 -14.64 -5.53 -7.13
N ASP A 21 -15.38 -5.56 -6.02
CA ASP A 21 -15.32 -4.50 -5.02
C ASP A 21 -13.99 -4.58 -4.27
N ILE A 22 -13.17 -3.53 -4.41
CA ILE A 22 -11.96 -3.35 -3.62
C ILE A 22 -12.29 -2.60 -2.33
N VAL A 23 -11.85 -3.15 -1.20
CA VAL A 23 -12.05 -2.49 0.11
C VAL A 23 -10.77 -1.77 0.51
N LEU A 24 -10.74 -0.45 0.37
CA LEU A 24 -9.55 0.36 0.71
C LEU A 24 -9.31 0.45 2.23
N PRO A 25 -8.05 0.63 2.66
CA PRO A 25 -7.71 1.00 4.03
C PRO A 25 -8.43 2.26 4.48
N LYS A 26 -8.58 2.42 5.79
CA LYS A 26 -9.21 3.62 6.38
C LYS A 26 -8.32 4.27 7.44
N ALA A 27 -8.28 5.59 7.44
CA ALA A 27 -7.60 6.39 8.45
C ALA A 27 -8.33 7.71 8.71
N ASP A 28 -7.94 8.42 9.76
CA ASP A 28 -8.65 9.59 10.29
C ASP A 28 -8.15 10.94 9.76
N ARG A 29 -7.21 10.93 8.81
CA ARG A 29 -6.56 12.13 8.29
C ARG A 29 -6.11 11.96 6.87
N THR A 30 -6.04 13.08 6.15
CA THR A 30 -5.50 13.16 4.79
C THR A 30 -4.00 13.52 4.83
N ILE A 31 -3.16 12.74 4.15
CA ILE A 31 -1.75 13.10 3.87
C ILE A 31 -1.68 13.89 2.56
N VAL A 32 -2.18 13.32 1.46
CA VAL A 32 -2.34 14.01 0.18
C VAL A 32 -3.78 13.85 -0.29
N SER A 33 -4.43 14.94 -0.72
CA SER A 33 -5.86 14.98 -1.06
C SER A 33 -6.15 14.79 -2.54
N ASN A 34 -5.21 15.10 -3.44
CA ASN A 34 -5.42 15.02 -4.88
C ASN A 34 -4.12 14.69 -5.61
N ILE A 35 -4.22 13.90 -6.68
CA ILE A 35 -3.13 13.53 -7.58
C ILE A 35 -3.64 13.67 -9.01
N GLU A 36 -2.99 14.52 -9.80
CA GLU A 36 -3.28 14.67 -11.22
C GLU A 36 -2.43 13.70 -12.06
N ASP A 37 -2.83 13.48 -13.31
CA ASP A 37 -2.14 12.61 -14.28
C ASP A 37 -1.72 11.25 -13.68
N HIS A 38 -2.73 10.42 -13.40
CA HIS A 38 -2.51 9.15 -12.71
C HIS A 38 -3.13 7.95 -13.40
N SER A 39 -2.46 6.83 -13.23
CA SER A 39 -2.90 5.48 -13.58
C SER A 39 -3.28 4.70 -12.34
N PRO A 40 -4.51 4.16 -12.27
CA PRO A 40 -4.91 3.32 -11.16
C PRO A 40 -4.37 1.89 -11.35
N ILE A 41 -3.79 1.34 -10.29
CA ILE A 41 -3.39 -0.06 -10.18
C ILE A 41 -4.26 -0.69 -9.10
N TYR A 42 -4.88 -1.82 -9.38
CA TYR A 42 -5.73 -2.53 -8.43
C TYR A 42 -5.08 -3.84 -8.02
N ILE A 43 -5.06 -4.11 -6.71
CA ILE A 43 -4.65 -5.39 -6.13
C ILE A 43 -5.82 -5.91 -5.27
N PHE A 44 -6.53 -6.89 -5.79
CA PHE A 44 -7.74 -7.42 -5.16
C PHE A 44 -7.44 -8.59 -4.23
N PHE A 45 -8.20 -8.64 -3.13
CA PHE A 45 -8.23 -9.80 -2.25
C PHE A 45 -9.06 -10.92 -2.88
N ARG A 46 -8.47 -12.11 -2.99
CA ARG A 46 -9.12 -13.35 -3.42
C ARG A 46 -8.85 -14.46 -2.43
N THR A 47 -9.77 -15.41 -2.38
CA THR A 47 -9.61 -16.67 -1.65
C THR A 47 -9.71 -17.81 -2.64
N ASN A 48 -8.76 -18.72 -2.62
CA ASN A 48 -8.89 -20.03 -3.27
C ASN A 48 -8.84 -21.09 -2.18
N GLU A 49 -9.99 -21.71 -1.91
CA GLU A 49 -10.19 -22.60 -0.76
C GLU A 49 -9.79 -21.93 0.58
N LYS A 50 -8.63 -22.31 1.13
CA LYS A 50 -8.06 -21.77 2.39
C LYS A 50 -6.94 -20.77 2.15
N ASP A 51 -6.49 -20.59 0.91
CA ASP A 51 -5.38 -19.71 0.59
C ASP A 51 -5.86 -18.31 0.22
N THR A 52 -5.15 -17.31 0.72
CA THR A 52 -5.30 -15.92 0.31
C THR A 52 -4.46 -15.65 -0.93
N LEU A 53 -5.03 -14.96 -1.92
CA LEU A 53 -4.36 -14.58 -3.17
C LEU A 53 -4.52 -13.08 -3.43
N ALA A 54 -3.51 -12.49 -4.05
CA ALA A 54 -3.57 -11.14 -4.60
C ALA A 54 -3.72 -11.18 -6.12
N GLU A 55 -4.82 -10.64 -6.62
CA GLU A 55 -5.04 -10.49 -8.06
C GLU A 55 -4.68 -9.06 -8.49
N VAL A 56 -3.68 -8.93 -9.37
CA VAL A 56 -3.14 -7.63 -9.79
C VAL A 56 -3.66 -7.25 -11.18
N ASN A 57 -4.37 -6.12 -11.28
CA ASN A 57 -4.74 -5.56 -12.58
C ASN A 57 -3.58 -4.74 -13.17
N ARG A 58 -2.77 -5.39 -14.00
CA ARG A 58 -1.59 -4.78 -14.66
C ARG A 58 -1.93 -3.98 -15.91
N LYS A 59 -3.16 -4.05 -16.42
CA LYS A 59 -3.53 -3.47 -17.73
C LYS A 59 -3.50 -1.95 -17.75
N ASN A 60 -3.58 -1.30 -16.59
CA ASN A 60 -3.67 0.15 -16.45
C ASN A 60 -2.35 0.82 -16.08
N SER A 61 -1.19 0.12 -16.10
CA SER A 61 0.08 0.68 -15.63
C SER A 61 0.80 1.55 -16.69
N ILE A 62 0.43 2.83 -16.85
CA ILE A 62 1.10 3.76 -17.79
C ILE A 62 2.33 4.38 -17.11
N ILE A 63 3.54 4.05 -17.57
CA ILE A 63 4.79 4.33 -16.85
C ILE A 63 5.09 5.82 -16.66
N THR A 64 4.67 6.68 -17.60
CA THR A 64 4.87 8.14 -17.57
C THR A 64 4.03 8.88 -16.54
N THR A 65 2.98 8.25 -16.00
CA THR A 65 1.99 8.87 -15.11
C THR A 65 2.26 8.53 -13.63
N ASN A 66 1.67 9.27 -12.71
CA ASN A 66 1.60 8.86 -11.30
C ASN A 66 0.89 7.52 -11.18
N TRP A 67 1.33 6.62 -10.28
CA TRP A 67 0.61 5.37 -10.04
C TRP A 67 -0.10 5.41 -8.70
N ILE A 68 -1.40 5.15 -8.71
CA ILE A 68 -2.21 5.03 -7.50
C ILE A 68 -2.53 3.56 -7.29
N PHE A 69 -1.93 2.99 -6.26
CA PHE A 69 -2.13 1.61 -5.84
C PHE A 69 -3.35 1.55 -4.94
N ASN A 70 -4.45 1.07 -5.51
CA ASN A 70 -5.67 0.69 -4.81
C ASN A 70 -5.49 -0.77 -4.39
N ILE A 71 -5.25 -0.99 -3.10
CA ILE A 71 -4.95 -2.31 -2.54
C ILE A 71 -6.03 -2.68 -1.56
N ASP A 72 -6.55 -3.90 -1.67
CA ASP A 72 -7.52 -4.41 -0.72
C ASP A 72 -6.88 -4.54 0.66
N LYS A 73 -7.50 -3.87 1.64
CA LYS A 73 -7.00 -3.73 3.00
C LYS A 73 -6.80 -5.06 3.74
N ARG A 74 -7.47 -6.13 3.28
CA ARG A 74 -7.45 -7.48 3.89
C ARG A 74 -6.20 -8.27 3.55
N LEU A 75 -5.46 -7.88 2.51
CA LEU A 75 -4.28 -8.61 2.06
C LEU A 75 -3.16 -8.53 3.12
N PRO A 76 -2.50 -9.66 3.47
CA PRO A 76 -1.32 -9.64 4.31
C PRO A 76 -0.09 -9.13 3.55
N LEU A 77 0.86 -8.51 4.26
CA LEU A 77 2.05 -7.90 3.66
C LEU A 77 2.91 -8.90 2.89
N ARG A 78 3.04 -10.14 3.37
CA ARG A 78 3.77 -11.21 2.68
C ARG A 78 3.26 -11.52 1.27
N ILE A 79 1.99 -11.20 0.98
CA ILE A 79 1.39 -11.39 -0.34
C ILE A 79 1.49 -10.10 -1.16
N VAL A 80 1.12 -8.97 -0.57
CA VAL A 80 0.99 -7.73 -1.36
C VAL A 80 2.32 -7.03 -1.63
N ILE A 81 3.25 -7.02 -0.67
CA ILE A 81 4.52 -6.31 -0.84
C ILE A 81 5.36 -6.90 -1.99
N PRO A 82 5.46 -8.22 -2.18
CA PRO A 82 6.13 -8.78 -3.36
C PRO A 82 5.54 -8.30 -4.70
N GLU A 83 4.22 -8.17 -4.81
CA GLU A 83 3.60 -7.64 -6.04
C GLU A 83 3.87 -6.14 -6.23
N VAL A 84 3.83 -5.36 -5.14
CA VAL A 84 4.23 -3.94 -5.15
C VAL A 84 5.68 -3.80 -5.61
N MET A 85 6.61 -4.59 -5.08
CA MET A 85 8.02 -4.57 -5.45
C MET A 85 8.21 -4.85 -6.93
N LYS A 86 7.54 -5.88 -7.49
CA LYS A 86 7.58 -6.18 -8.94
C LYS A 86 7.14 -5.00 -9.80
N LEU A 87 6.08 -4.30 -9.38
CA LEU A 87 5.58 -3.12 -10.09
C LEU A 87 6.52 -1.92 -9.96
N GLN A 88 7.02 -1.63 -8.77
CA GLN A 88 8.03 -0.57 -8.57
C GLN A 88 9.28 -0.82 -9.41
N ASP A 89 9.77 -2.06 -9.43
CA ASP A 89 10.92 -2.46 -10.22
C ASP A 89 10.69 -2.26 -11.71
N LYS A 90 9.53 -2.66 -12.23
CA LYS A 90 9.13 -2.39 -13.62
C LYS A 90 9.19 -0.89 -13.93
N LYS A 91 8.62 -0.04 -13.07
CA LYS A 91 8.62 1.42 -13.27
C LYS A 91 10.03 2.02 -13.21
N ARG A 92 10.85 1.57 -12.24
CA ARG A 92 12.21 2.07 -12.01
C ARG A 92 13.19 1.66 -13.12
N LYS A 93 13.02 0.46 -13.69
CA LYS A 93 13.88 -0.09 -14.75
C LYS A 93 13.52 0.41 -16.14
N GLU A 94 12.34 1.00 -16.34
CA GLU A 94 11.96 1.56 -17.63
C GLU A 94 12.89 2.72 -18.02
N LYS A 95 13.45 2.63 -19.22
CA LYS A 95 14.39 3.62 -19.77
C LYS A 95 13.73 4.46 -20.86
N ALA A 96 12.76 3.92 -21.59
CA ALA A 96 12.05 4.64 -22.64
C ALA A 96 10.85 5.38 -22.04
N HIS A 97 10.68 6.66 -22.40
CA HIS A 97 9.57 7.49 -21.91
C HIS A 97 9.47 7.54 -20.37
N LYS A 98 10.62 7.55 -19.67
CA LYS A 98 10.64 7.70 -18.22
C LYS A 98 10.25 9.13 -17.84
N ASN A 99 9.25 9.28 -16.97
CA ASN A 99 8.97 10.53 -16.29
C ASN A 99 9.55 10.45 -14.87
N GLU A 100 10.65 11.16 -14.60
CA GLU A 100 11.29 11.13 -13.28
C GLU A 100 10.47 11.83 -12.18
N LYS A 101 9.49 12.66 -12.59
CA LYS A 101 8.56 13.32 -11.66
C LYS A 101 7.35 12.45 -11.32
N ALA A 102 7.13 11.35 -12.04
CA ALA A 102 6.01 10.46 -11.77
C ALA A 102 6.24 9.68 -10.48
N GLU A 103 5.30 9.81 -9.54
CA GLU A 103 5.36 9.21 -8.23
C GLU A 103 4.44 7.97 -8.11
N ASN A 104 4.56 7.26 -6.99
CA ASN A 104 3.72 6.14 -6.62
C ASN A 104 3.06 6.44 -5.28
N TYR A 105 1.75 6.19 -5.19
CA TYR A 105 0.94 6.45 -4.02
C TYR A 105 0.09 5.23 -3.65
N TYR A 106 -0.08 4.98 -2.35
CA TYR A 106 -1.16 4.13 -1.86
C TYR A 106 -2.42 4.96 -1.67
N SER A 107 -3.57 4.45 -2.11
CA SER A 107 -4.85 5.06 -1.79
C SER A 107 -5.45 4.50 -0.50
N TYR A 108 -6.17 5.35 0.21
CA TYR A 108 -6.98 4.99 1.37
C TYR A 108 -8.18 5.94 1.48
N ALA A 109 -9.17 5.58 2.30
CA ALA A 109 -10.30 6.44 2.60
C ALA A 109 -10.05 7.19 3.92
N ASP A 110 -10.09 8.53 3.85
CA ASP A 110 -10.15 9.39 5.02
C ASP A 110 -11.57 9.32 5.60
N SER A 111 -11.70 8.72 6.79
CA SER A 111 -12.99 8.55 7.45
C SER A 111 -13.55 9.84 8.05
N ILE A 112 -12.71 10.83 8.33
CA ILE A 112 -13.13 12.14 8.87
C ILE A 112 -13.42 13.09 7.71
N GLY A 113 -12.47 13.24 6.79
CA GLY A 113 -12.60 14.08 5.60
C GLY A 113 -13.61 13.56 4.57
N LYS A 114 -13.98 12.27 4.66
CA LYS A 114 -14.91 11.57 3.74
C LYS A 114 -14.46 11.64 2.28
N ASN A 115 -13.15 11.61 2.05
CA ASN A 115 -12.53 11.63 0.73
C ASN A 115 -11.54 10.47 0.56
N MET A 116 -11.15 10.23 -0.69
CA MET A 116 -9.96 9.43 -0.98
C MET A 116 -8.72 10.26 -0.66
N ALA A 117 -7.70 9.63 -0.09
CA ALA A 117 -6.43 10.25 0.24
C ALA A 117 -5.27 9.31 -0.13
N PHE A 118 -4.07 9.88 -0.17
CA PHE A 118 -2.91 9.23 -0.77
C PHE A 118 -1.66 9.31 0.11
N ILE A 119 -0.89 8.22 0.15
CA ILE A 119 0.42 8.14 0.84
C ILE A 119 1.51 7.97 -0.21
N PRO A 120 2.46 8.92 -0.34
CA PRO A 120 3.59 8.76 -1.26
C PRO A 120 4.52 7.65 -0.78
N PHE A 121 4.93 6.76 -1.68
CA PHE A 121 5.87 5.68 -1.37
C PHE A 121 6.93 5.45 -2.46
N THR A 122 7.08 6.38 -3.42
CA THR A 122 8.07 6.29 -4.51
C THR A 122 9.48 5.97 -4.03
N LYS A 123 9.89 6.62 -2.92
CA LYS A 123 11.23 6.54 -2.33
C LYS A 123 11.38 5.42 -1.29
N VAL A 124 10.32 4.63 -1.07
CA VAL A 124 10.36 3.48 -0.17
C VAL A 124 10.91 2.27 -0.92
N TYR A 125 11.88 1.61 -0.32
CA TYR A 125 12.48 0.35 -0.76
C TYR A 125 12.13 -0.74 0.24
N TYR A 126 11.36 -1.72 -0.22
CA TYR A 126 10.99 -2.86 0.61
C TYR A 126 12.14 -3.87 0.69
N LYS A 127 12.31 -4.44 1.89
CA LYS A 127 13.28 -5.48 2.20
C LYS A 127 12.55 -6.67 2.81
N LEU A 128 12.66 -7.84 2.19
CA LEU A 128 12.01 -9.09 2.66
C LEU A 128 13.01 -9.91 3.48
N GLU A 129 13.67 -9.27 4.43
CA GLU A 129 14.73 -9.85 5.24
C GLU A 129 14.68 -9.26 6.65
N LYS A 130 15.36 -9.92 7.60
CA LYS A 130 15.45 -9.40 8.97
C LYS A 130 16.34 -8.16 9.03
N PRO A 131 15.96 -7.15 9.82
CA PRO A 131 16.76 -5.95 10.04
C PRO A 131 18.09 -6.28 10.71
N ILE A 132 19.09 -5.47 10.42
CA ILE A 132 20.41 -5.52 11.06
C ILE A 132 20.58 -4.18 11.77
N GLY A 133 20.10 -4.08 13.01
CA GLY A 133 20.18 -2.88 13.82
C GLY A 133 18.96 -2.65 14.72
N ILE A 134 18.86 -1.44 15.26
CA ILE A 134 17.74 -1.03 16.11
C ILE A 134 16.49 -0.94 15.24
N SER A 135 15.52 -1.80 15.53
CA SER A 135 14.26 -1.87 14.80
C SER A 135 13.13 -1.21 15.59
N ILE A 136 12.26 -0.52 14.85
CA ILE A 136 10.91 -0.17 15.29
C ILE A 136 10.00 -1.17 14.57
N PHE A 137 9.63 -2.22 15.30
CA PHE A 137 8.87 -3.34 14.78
C PHE A 137 7.39 -3.21 15.13
N PHE A 138 6.55 -3.17 14.11
CA PHE A 138 5.10 -3.24 14.25
C PHE A 138 4.67 -4.68 14.01
N ASN A 139 4.17 -5.36 15.05
CA ASN A 139 3.74 -6.75 14.91
C ASN A 139 2.33 -6.85 14.29
N LYS A 140 1.87 -8.05 13.94
CA LYS A 140 0.52 -8.24 13.36
C LYS A 140 -0.66 -7.77 14.23
N LYS A 141 -0.45 -7.60 15.54
CA LYS A 141 -1.44 -7.06 16.49
C LYS A 141 -1.38 -5.53 16.61
N ASN A 142 -0.52 -4.86 15.84
CA ASN A 142 -0.19 -3.43 15.94
C ASN A 142 0.49 -3.03 17.26
N GLU A 143 1.12 -3.97 17.96
CA GLU A 143 2.01 -3.62 19.07
C GLU A 143 3.34 -3.13 18.49
N ILE A 144 3.89 -2.07 19.09
CA ILE A 144 5.14 -1.46 18.68
C ILE A 144 6.24 -1.95 19.61
N LEU A 145 7.28 -2.53 19.04
CA LEU A 145 8.48 -2.94 19.74
C LEU A 145 9.65 -2.09 19.26
N VAL A 146 10.34 -1.43 20.18
CA VAL A 146 11.59 -0.73 19.89
C VAL A 146 12.70 -1.51 20.58
N ASP A 147 13.54 -2.18 19.79
CA ASP A 147 14.61 -3.06 20.30
C ASP A 147 14.11 -4.05 21.37
N HIS A 148 13.06 -4.80 21.03
CA HIS A 148 12.38 -5.78 21.90
C HIS A 148 11.61 -5.21 23.11
N VAL A 149 11.61 -3.90 23.32
CA VAL A 149 10.79 -3.26 24.37
C VAL A 149 9.44 -2.84 23.78
N ILE A 150 8.35 -3.25 24.41
CA ILE A 150 7.00 -2.80 24.02
C ILE A 150 6.85 -1.32 24.37
N VAL A 151 6.47 -0.52 23.37
CA VAL A 151 6.24 0.92 23.51
C VAL A 151 4.82 1.22 23.06
N LYS A 152 4.08 2.04 23.82
CA LYS A 152 2.75 2.47 23.39
C LYS A 152 2.87 3.45 22.23
N GLN A 153 1.86 3.46 21.36
CA GLN A 153 1.83 4.31 20.18
C GLN A 153 1.93 5.81 20.52
N ASP A 154 1.23 6.28 21.55
CA ASP A 154 1.27 7.68 22.02
C ASP A 154 2.59 8.05 22.72
N GLU A 155 3.34 7.06 23.21
CA GLU A 155 4.63 7.25 23.87
C GLU A 155 5.82 7.15 22.90
N LEU A 156 5.63 6.62 21.69
CA LEU A 156 6.72 6.30 20.76
C LEU A 156 7.62 7.51 20.42
N ASP A 157 7.03 8.65 20.07
CA ASP A 157 7.81 9.85 19.70
C ASP A 157 8.71 10.31 20.86
N ASN A 158 8.18 10.32 22.08
CA ASN A 158 8.95 10.65 23.28
C ASN A 158 9.98 9.58 23.63
N TYR A 159 9.65 8.31 23.43
CA TYR A 159 10.56 7.19 23.64
C TYR A 159 11.78 7.29 22.73
N LEU A 160 11.57 7.52 21.42
CA LEU A 160 12.65 7.66 20.44
C LEU A 160 13.51 8.90 20.69
N LYS A 161 12.93 10.02 21.11
CA LYS A 161 13.67 11.24 21.49
C LYS A 161 14.59 11.02 22.69
N LYS A 162 14.17 10.22 23.68
CA LYS A 162 15.01 9.87 24.83
C LYS A 162 16.16 8.93 24.45
N MET A 163 15.97 8.10 23.43
CA MET A 163 17.03 7.24 22.89
C MET A 163 17.99 7.97 21.94
N ALA A 164 17.65 9.17 21.49
CA ALA A 164 18.33 9.89 20.40
C ALA A 164 19.70 10.48 20.78
N ASP A 165 20.42 9.90 21.74
CA ASP A 165 21.75 10.36 22.15
C ASP A 165 22.84 10.10 21.10
N ASN A 166 22.63 9.25 20.09
CA ASN A 166 23.63 9.00 19.03
C ASN A 166 22.95 8.56 17.73
N SER A 167 23.31 9.19 16.60
CA SER A 167 23.44 8.74 15.18
C SER A 167 22.73 7.50 14.61
N ASN A 168 21.85 6.83 15.35
CA ASN A 168 21.30 5.53 15.03
C ASN A 168 20.12 5.70 14.08
N ARG A 169 20.26 5.16 12.88
CA ARG A 169 19.19 5.09 11.89
C ARG A 169 18.29 3.93 12.30
N TYR A 170 17.12 4.23 12.86
CA TYR A 170 16.09 3.23 13.13
C TYR A 170 15.65 2.56 11.84
N GLN A 171 15.48 1.24 11.87
CA GLN A 171 14.90 0.48 10.77
C GLN A 171 13.41 0.24 11.03
N LEU A 172 12.55 0.73 10.12
CA LEU A 172 11.11 0.47 10.20
C LEU A 172 10.81 -0.95 9.73
N CYS A 173 10.15 -1.70 10.59
CA CYS A 173 9.94 -3.11 10.40
C CYS A 173 8.47 -3.47 10.64
N PHE A 174 7.91 -4.35 9.81
CA PHE A 174 6.52 -4.76 9.86
C PHE A 174 6.42 -6.27 9.73
N ASP A 175 5.56 -6.86 10.55
CA ASP A 175 5.23 -8.28 10.50
C ASP A 175 4.63 -8.66 9.14
N GLU A 176 5.14 -9.72 8.53
CA GLU A 176 4.71 -10.17 7.22
C GLU A 176 3.22 -10.60 7.16
N GLU A 177 2.64 -11.02 8.28
CA GLU A 177 1.23 -11.38 8.40
C GLU A 177 0.33 -10.17 8.75
N MET A 178 0.91 -8.98 8.91
CA MET A 178 0.13 -7.76 9.10
C MET A 178 -0.78 -7.50 7.89
N SER A 179 -2.02 -7.09 8.15
CA SER A 179 -2.92 -6.64 7.08
C SER A 179 -2.45 -5.33 6.46
N PHE A 180 -2.75 -5.12 5.18
CA PHE A 180 -2.44 -3.87 4.50
C PHE A 180 -3.16 -2.66 5.14
N ASP A 181 -4.35 -2.87 5.75
CA ASP A 181 -5.03 -1.85 6.55
C ASP A 181 -4.17 -1.35 7.73
N SER A 182 -3.65 -2.29 8.51
CA SER A 182 -2.78 -2.01 9.66
C SER A 182 -1.50 -1.30 9.21
N TYR A 183 -0.87 -1.77 8.13
CA TYR A 183 0.32 -1.14 7.58
C TYR A 183 0.08 0.32 7.21
N VAL A 184 -0.99 0.62 6.45
CA VAL A 184 -1.34 1.99 6.07
C VAL A 184 -1.56 2.88 7.30
N LYS A 185 -2.28 2.39 8.31
CA LYS A 185 -2.48 3.14 9.57
C LYS A 185 -1.16 3.42 10.29
N ASN A 186 -0.26 2.45 10.35
CA ASN A 186 1.05 2.60 10.97
C ASN A 186 1.91 3.62 10.21
N ILE A 187 1.91 3.60 8.87
CA ILE A 187 2.59 4.60 8.04
C ILE A 187 2.02 6.01 8.26
N ILE A 188 0.69 6.16 8.35
CA ILE A 188 0.05 7.45 8.62
C ILE A 188 0.43 7.97 10.01
N PHE A 189 0.44 7.09 11.01
CA PHE A 189 0.89 7.43 12.35
C PHE A 189 2.36 7.89 12.35
N LEU A 190 3.26 7.15 11.69
CA LEU A 190 4.67 7.50 11.54
C LEU A 190 4.86 8.88 10.88
N HIS A 191 4.07 9.18 9.84
CA HIS A 191 4.01 10.51 9.23
C HIS A 191 3.64 11.60 10.24
N SER A 192 2.70 11.34 11.16
CA SER A 192 2.25 12.31 12.15
C SER A 192 3.31 12.70 13.18
N ILE A 193 4.24 11.78 13.47
CA ILE A 193 5.40 12.02 14.34
C ILE A 193 6.66 12.38 13.55
N LYS A 194 6.53 12.66 12.24
CA LYS A 194 7.62 13.02 11.32
C LYS A 194 8.74 11.97 11.24
N LEU A 195 8.41 10.70 11.47
CA LEU A 195 9.34 9.59 11.35
C LEU A 195 9.19 8.96 9.97
N GLN A 196 10.20 9.11 9.11
CA GLN A 196 10.21 8.57 7.75
C GLN A 196 11.53 7.84 7.50
N THR A 197 11.45 6.68 6.88
CA THR A 197 12.61 5.94 6.39
C THR A 197 12.50 5.70 4.89
N THR A 198 13.64 5.47 4.25
CA THR A 198 13.70 5.04 2.85
C THR A 198 13.54 3.55 2.68
N GLU A 199 13.67 2.79 3.77
CA GLU A 199 13.61 1.32 3.77
C GLU A 199 12.56 0.85 4.76
N ASN A 200 11.73 -0.09 4.31
CA ASN A 200 10.73 -0.79 5.13
C ASN A 200 11.01 -2.29 5.05
N PHE A 201 11.26 -2.90 6.20
CA PHE A 201 11.54 -4.33 6.33
C PHE A 201 10.24 -5.08 6.62
N ILE A 202 9.99 -6.17 5.90
CA ILE A 202 8.81 -7.03 6.03
C ILE A 202 9.31 -8.44 6.33
N PHE A 203 9.03 -8.97 7.53
CA PHE A 203 9.49 -10.30 7.98
C PHE A 203 8.67 -10.84 9.16
#